data_AF-A0A1W9Q8E6-F1
#
_entry.id   AF-A0A1W9Q8E6-F1
#
_cell.length_a   1.000
_cell.length_b   1.000
_cell.length_c   1.000
_cell.angle_alpha   90.00
_cell.angle_beta   90.00
_cell.angle_gamma   90.00
#
_symmetry.space_group_name_H-M   'P 1'
#
loop_
_entity.id
_entity.type
_entity.pdbx_description
1 polymer ?
#
loop_
_entity_poly.entity_id
_entity_poly.type
_entity_poly.pdbx_seq_one_letter_code
_entity_poly.pdbx_strand_id
1 'polypeptide(L)'
;MVATIAAMQDYDRYRDLAWEGSFEQYLQIVKQRPEVTRNAFQRMYDMVLSHGSEEYVDNKKKIVRYGFFSDPLGGGKDAVYGLDIPLMRLVNVLKAAANGYGPEKRVILLHGPVGSSKSTIARLLKTGVERYSATPEGALYTFRWTNLASTGLAGKDVDVFDSPMHEEPLRLIPIEWRDQAIKRLGLSSDTFQVRVEGELDPASRFIFKELLSKYEGNWQKVIDNHIRVRRLLLSEKDRVGIGTFQPKDEKNQDSTELTGDINYRKIAEYGSDSDPRAFNFDGEFNIANRGVVEFVEVLKLDVAFLYDLLGASQEHRIKPKKFAQTDIDEVIIGHTNEAEYKRLLNNEFMEALRDRTIKIDIPYITRLSDEKKIYEKDFDQRKVRGKHVAPHTLEVAAMWAVLTRLEEPKKHNLELIQKLRLYDGKVLPGYTQ
;
A
#
# COMPACT_ATOMS: atom_id res chain seq x y z
N MET A 1 -30.20 20.21 16.82
CA MET A 1 -29.73 19.00 16.10
C MET A 1 -28.46 19.28 15.31
N VAL A 2 -28.47 20.11 14.26
CA VAL A 2 -27.24 20.44 13.48
C VAL A 2 -26.13 21.03 14.36
N ALA A 3 -26.44 22.01 15.22
CA ALA A 3 -25.45 22.59 16.15
C ALA A 3 -24.81 21.55 17.09
N THR A 4 -25.56 20.52 17.50
CA THR A 4 -25.07 19.41 18.33
C THR A 4 -24.04 18.56 17.58
N ILE A 5 -24.24 18.36 16.28
CA ILE A 5 -23.30 17.65 15.41
C ILE A 5 -22.07 18.53 15.14
N ALA A 6 -22.27 19.82 14.86
CA ALA A 6 -21.19 20.78 14.61
C ALA A 6 -20.24 20.90 15.83
N ALA A 7 -20.76 20.78 17.05
CA ALA A 7 -19.95 20.78 18.27
C ALA A 7 -18.99 19.58 18.38
N MET A 8 -19.15 18.53 17.57
CA MET A 8 -18.23 17.39 17.49
C MET A 8 -17.07 17.64 16.52
N GLN A 9 -17.08 18.75 15.78
CA GLN A 9 -16.02 19.08 14.82
C GLN A 9 -14.71 19.43 15.54
N ASP A 10 -13.66 18.72 15.17
CA ASP A 10 -12.29 19.03 15.60
C ASP A 10 -11.62 19.96 14.56
N TYR A 11 -11.67 21.26 14.84
CA TYR A 11 -11.11 22.28 13.95
C TYR A 11 -9.59 22.23 13.87
N ASP A 12 -8.91 21.86 14.95
CA ASP A 12 -7.45 21.79 14.98
C ASP A 12 -6.97 20.59 14.15
N ARG A 13 -7.63 19.45 14.27
CA ARG A 13 -7.39 18.30 13.39
C ARG A 13 -7.68 18.66 11.93
N TYR A 14 -8.77 19.36 11.63
CA TYR A 14 -9.04 19.79 10.25
C TYR A 14 -7.91 20.68 9.71
N ARG A 15 -7.44 21.65 10.49
CA ARG A 15 -6.34 22.55 10.09
C ARG A 15 -5.03 21.80 9.85
N ASP A 16 -4.70 20.81 10.67
CA ASP A 16 -3.50 19.97 10.48
C ASP A 16 -3.61 19.13 9.20
N LEU A 17 -4.75 18.47 9.00
CA LEU A 17 -5.01 17.64 7.83
C LEU A 17 -5.15 18.44 6.53
N ALA A 18 -5.58 19.70 6.62
CA ALA A 18 -5.70 20.63 5.51
C ALA A 18 -4.50 21.59 5.39
N TRP A 19 -3.38 21.30 6.06
CA TRP A 19 -2.21 22.15 6.04
C TRP A 19 -1.72 22.41 4.60
N GLU A 20 -1.48 23.67 4.29
CA GLU A 20 -0.85 24.14 3.06
C GLU A 20 0.15 25.25 3.41
N GLY A 21 1.30 25.24 2.75
CA GLY A 21 2.39 26.17 3.03
C GLY A 21 3.36 26.33 1.86
N SER A 22 4.38 27.18 2.07
CA SER A 22 5.47 27.34 1.13
C SER A 22 6.42 26.13 1.17
N PHE A 23 7.25 26.01 0.12
CA PHE A 23 8.32 25.02 0.10
C PHE A 23 9.29 25.18 1.27
N GLU A 24 9.61 26.41 1.66
CA GLU A 24 10.45 26.70 2.83
C GLU A 24 9.82 26.16 4.12
N GLN A 25 8.52 26.39 4.34
CA GLN A 25 7.81 25.85 5.51
C GLN A 25 7.85 24.32 5.52
N TYR A 26 7.73 23.68 4.34
CA TYR A 26 7.91 22.25 4.21
C TYR A 26 9.32 21.77 4.55
N LEU A 27 10.38 22.47 4.09
CA LEU A 27 11.76 22.16 4.47
C LEU A 27 11.97 22.23 5.98
N GLN A 28 11.33 23.18 6.68
CA GLN A 28 11.37 23.24 8.14
C GLN A 28 10.67 22.04 8.79
N ILE A 29 9.55 21.56 8.22
CA ILE A 29 8.90 20.33 8.68
C ILE A 29 9.85 19.14 8.50
N VAL A 30 10.48 18.98 7.35
CA VAL A 30 11.44 17.90 7.08
C VAL A 30 12.62 17.96 8.05
N LYS A 31 13.15 19.16 8.33
CA LYS A 31 14.25 19.33 9.28
C LYS A 31 13.88 18.92 10.71
N GLN A 32 12.64 19.13 11.11
CA GLN A 32 12.15 18.76 12.44
C GLN A 32 11.73 17.28 12.54
N ARG A 33 11.13 16.76 11.47
CA ARG A 33 10.57 15.41 11.37
C ARG A 33 10.88 14.85 9.98
N PRO A 34 12.11 14.37 9.75
CA PRO A 34 12.52 13.90 8.43
C PRO A 34 11.73 12.67 7.97
N GLU A 35 11.08 11.98 8.89
CA GLU A 35 10.22 10.83 8.63
C GLU A 35 8.99 11.14 7.77
N VAL A 36 8.68 12.42 7.53
CA VAL A 36 7.63 12.82 6.57
C VAL A 36 8.02 12.54 5.11
N THR A 37 9.30 12.26 4.84
CA THR A 37 9.81 11.92 3.51
C THR A 37 9.86 10.42 3.25
N ARG A 38 9.33 9.58 4.15
CA ARG A 38 9.31 8.11 3.98
C ARG A 38 8.76 7.71 2.61
N ASN A 39 9.37 6.70 2.02
CA ASN A 39 8.80 5.99 0.88
C ASN A 39 7.64 5.08 1.32
N ALA A 40 6.94 4.48 0.36
CA ALA A 40 5.79 3.62 0.62
C ALA A 40 6.09 2.42 1.52
N PHE A 41 7.23 1.74 1.31
CA PHE A 41 7.65 0.59 2.13
C PHE A 41 7.97 0.99 3.57
N GLN A 42 8.73 2.07 3.76
CA GLN A 42 9.05 2.61 5.09
C GLN A 42 7.78 3.01 5.84
N ARG A 43 6.84 3.67 5.15
CA ARG A 43 5.57 4.08 5.75
C ARG A 43 4.72 2.88 6.15
N MET A 44 4.61 1.87 5.27
CA MET A 44 3.84 0.66 5.58
C MET A 44 4.47 -0.13 6.72
N TYR A 45 5.80 -0.23 6.77
CA TYR A 45 6.50 -0.90 7.87
C TYR A 45 6.25 -0.19 9.21
N ASP A 46 6.46 1.13 9.27
CA ASP A 46 6.28 1.91 10.49
C ASP A 46 4.81 1.97 10.94
N MET A 47 3.86 1.98 10.00
CA MET A 47 2.43 1.82 10.29
C MET A 47 2.14 0.50 11.02
N VAL A 48 2.72 -0.61 10.59
CA VAL A 48 2.51 -1.90 11.28
C VAL A 48 3.11 -1.84 12.68
N LEU A 49 4.31 -1.27 12.83
CA LEU A 49 5.00 -1.18 14.12
C LEU A 49 4.35 -0.20 15.11
N SER A 50 3.66 0.84 14.64
CA SER A 50 3.00 1.83 15.50
C SER A 50 1.91 1.23 16.40
N HIS A 51 1.46 0.01 16.10
CA HIS A 51 0.49 -0.75 16.88
C HIS A 51 1.14 -1.75 17.86
N GLY A 52 2.46 -1.70 18.02
CA GLY A 52 3.22 -2.56 18.91
C GLY A 52 3.39 -4.00 18.40
N SER A 53 4.29 -4.72 19.05
CA SER A 53 4.56 -6.14 18.79
C SER A 53 4.89 -6.88 20.08
N GLU A 54 4.50 -8.15 20.15
CA GLU A 54 4.76 -9.05 21.28
C GLU A 54 5.55 -10.27 20.80
N GLU A 55 6.64 -10.60 21.49
CA GLU A 55 7.38 -11.83 21.24
C GLU A 55 6.89 -12.96 22.15
N TYR A 56 6.62 -14.12 21.57
CA TYR A 56 6.30 -15.33 22.32
C TYR A 56 6.99 -16.55 21.72
N VAL A 57 7.08 -17.63 22.50
CA VAL A 57 7.68 -18.89 22.06
C VAL A 57 6.58 -19.91 21.79
N ASP A 58 6.60 -20.47 20.60
CA ASP A 58 5.68 -21.52 20.16
C ASP A 58 6.51 -22.66 19.59
N ASN A 59 6.43 -23.84 20.19
CA ASN A 59 7.19 -25.01 19.77
C ASN A 59 8.70 -24.73 19.58
N LYS A 60 9.31 -24.06 20.56
CA LYS A 60 10.73 -23.64 20.57
C LYS A 60 11.11 -22.62 19.48
N LYS A 61 10.14 -22.09 18.72
CA LYS A 61 10.36 -21.01 17.76
C LYS A 61 9.93 -19.70 18.39
N LYS A 62 10.78 -18.68 18.30
CA LYS A 62 10.40 -17.30 18.62
C LYS A 62 9.50 -16.78 17.50
N ILE A 63 8.34 -16.29 17.87
CA ILE A 63 7.36 -15.69 16.95
C ILE A 63 7.07 -14.29 17.44
N VAL A 64 6.99 -13.35 16.49
CA VAL A 64 6.57 -11.97 16.75
C VAL A 64 5.14 -11.81 16.29
N ARG A 65 4.25 -11.44 17.21
CA ARG A 65 2.89 -11.02 16.91
C ARG A 65 2.86 -9.50 16.76
N TYR A 66 2.28 -9.00 15.67
CA TYR A 66 2.12 -7.56 15.44
C TYR A 66 0.68 -7.15 15.77
N GLY A 67 0.52 -6.17 16.67
CA GLY A 67 -0.78 -5.71 17.16
C GLY A 67 -1.69 -5.18 16.04
N PHE A 68 -1.10 -4.64 14.98
CA PHE A 68 -1.79 -4.15 13.79
C PHE A 68 -2.79 -5.17 13.20
N PHE A 69 -2.41 -6.45 13.08
CA PHE A 69 -3.26 -7.47 12.47
C PHE A 69 -4.42 -7.94 13.36
N SER A 70 -4.48 -7.43 14.60
CA SER A 70 -5.67 -7.59 15.46
C SER A 70 -6.75 -6.55 15.17
N ASP A 71 -6.54 -5.68 14.18
CA ASP A 71 -7.48 -4.62 13.75
C ASP A 71 -7.97 -3.72 14.90
N PRO A 72 -7.06 -3.11 15.70
CA PRO A 72 -7.45 -2.31 16.86
C PRO A 72 -8.33 -1.10 16.47
N LEU A 73 -8.05 -0.48 15.33
CA LEU A 73 -8.79 0.68 14.82
C LEU A 73 -10.14 0.31 14.20
N GLY A 74 -10.31 -0.91 13.67
CA GLY A 74 -11.58 -1.42 13.16
C GLY A 74 -12.39 -2.20 14.20
N GLY A 75 -11.94 -2.24 15.46
CA GLY A 75 -12.63 -2.96 16.53
C GLY A 75 -12.59 -4.48 16.37
N GLY A 76 -11.54 -5.01 15.76
CA GLY A 76 -11.34 -6.43 15.52
C GLY A 76 -12.18 -7.00 14.36
N LYS A 77 -12.84 -6.17 13.56
CA LYS A 77 -13.70 -6.60 12.44
C LYS A 77 -12.92 -7.46 11.45
N ASP A 78 -11.68 -7.07 11.20
CA ASP A 78 -10.79 -7.68 10.21
C ASP A 78 -9.61 -8.40 10.84
N ALA A 79 -9.68 -8.63 12.15
CA ALA A 79 -8.65 -9.33 12.89
C ALA A 79 -8.31 -10.68 12.26
N VAL A 80 -7.01 -10.94 12.15
CA VAL A 80 -6.41 -12.14 11.59
C VAL A 80 -5.85 -12.98 12.73
N TYR A 81 -6.29 -14.25 12.82
CA TYR A 81 -5.90 -15.17 13.89
C TYR A 81 -5.11 -16.36 13.33
N GLY A 82 -4.21 -16.93 14.13
CA GLY A 82 -3.48 -18.16 13.79
C GLY A 82 -2.46 -18.04 12.65
N LEU A 83 -2.16 -16.82 12.18
CA LEU A 83 -1.26 -16.57 11.05
C LEU A 83 -0.01 -15.76 11.42
N ASP A 84 0.37 -15.76 12.70
CA ASP A 84 1.51 -14.97 13.21
C ASP A 84 2.82 -15.26 12.44
N ILE A 85 3.11 -16.51 12.07
CA ILE A 85 4.32 -16.87 11.30
C ILE A 85 4.31 -16.27 9.87
N PRO A 86 3.26 -16.48 9.05
CA PRO A 86 3.16 -15.79 7.76
C PRO A 86 3.20 -14.26 7.86
N LEU A 87 2.50 -13.68 8.84
CA LEU A 87 2.49 -12.23 9.06
C LEU A 87 3.87 -11.72 9.45
N MET A 88 4.62 -12.47 10.28
CA MET A 88 6.00 -12.15 10.60
C MET A 88 6.91 -12.17 9.37
N ARG A 89 6.70 -13.11 8.45
CA ARG A 89 7.43 -13.11 7.16
C ARG A 89 7.09 -11.89 6.32
N LEU A 90 5.80 -11.52 6.23
CA LEU A 90 5.36 -10.32 5.53
C LEU A 90 5.99 -9.05 6.10
N VAL A 91 5.98 -8.88 7.43
CA VAL A 91 6.59 -7.71 8.07
C VAL A 91 8.11 -7.70 7.91
N ASN A 92 8.77 -8.86 7.90
CA ASN A 92 10.20 -8.94 7.60
C ASN A 92 10.52 -8.53 6.14
N VAL A 93 9.64 -8.86 5.19
CA VAL A 93 9.77 -8.39 3.80
C VAL A 93 9.63 -6.86 3.74
N LEU A 94 8.62 -6.29 4.40
CA LEU A 94 8.45 -4.83 4.50
C LEU A 94 9.67 -4.17 5.16
N LYS A 95 10.20 -4.75 6.24
CA LYS A 95 11.41 -4.26 6.91
C LYS A 95 12.61 -4.23 5.96
N ALA A 96 12.83 -5.33 5.23
CA ALA A 96 13.96 -5.42 4.30
C ALA A 96 13.81 -4.44 3.12
N ALA A 97 12.60 -4.28 2.58
CA ALA A 97 12.29 -3.30 1.54
C ALA A 97 12.47 -1.86 2.03
N ALA A 98 12.01 -1.55 3.25
CA ALA A 98 12.17 -0.23 3.88
C ALA A 98 13.65 0.19 4.05
N ASN A 99 14.56 -0.78 4.13
CA ASN A 99 16.01 -0.58 4.20
C ASN A 99 16.72 -0.66 2.84
N GLY A 100 16.00 -0.97 1.75
CA GLY A 100 16.56 -1.08 0.40
C GLY A 100 17.42 -2.33 0.19
N TYR A 101 17.04 -3.47 0.77
CA TYR A 101 17.81 -4.73 0.68
C TYR A 101 17.39 -5.64 -0.48
N GLY A 102 16.62 -5.14 -1.45
CA GLY A 102 16.18 -5.85 -2.64
C GLY A 102 14.69 -6.22 -2.69
N PRO A 103 14.00 -6.55 -1.56
CA PRO A 103 12.57 -6.85 -1.59
C PRO A 103 11.67 -5.74 -2.12
N GLU A 104 12.10 -4.48 -2.08
CA GLU A 104 11.39 -3.35 -2.69
C GLU A 104 11.22 -3.54 -4.21
N LYS A 105 12.13 -4.28 -4.85
CA LYS A 105 12.12 -4.53 -6.30
C LYS A 105 11.28 -5.74 -6.74
N ARG A 106 10.37 -6.21 -5.88
CA ARG A 106 9.60 -7.44 -6.07
C ARG A 106 8.16 -7.27 -5.62
N VAL A 107 7.26 -7.98 -6.31
CA VAL A 107 5.84 -8.05 -5.95
C VAL A 107 5.66 -8.97 -4.74
N ILE A 108 4.96 -8.51 -3.70
CA ILE A 108 4.59 -9.36 -2.57
C ILE A 108 3.41 -10.23 -3.00
N LEU A 109 3.60 -11.55 -3.11
CA LEU A 109 2.57 -12.48 -3.56
C LEU A 109 2.01 -13.27 -2.36
N LEU A 110 0.81 -12.90 -1.90
CA LEU A 110 0.06 -13.67 -0.91
C LEU A 110 -0.56 -14.89 -1.58
N HIS A 111 -0.12 -16.08 -1.20
CA HIS A 111 -0.53 -17.31 -1.85
C HIS A 111 -1.12 -18.29 -0.83
N GLY A 112 -2.19 -18.98 -1.19
CA GLY A 112 -2.77 -20.01 -0.35
C GLY A 112 -4.21 -20.31 -0.70
N PRO A 113 -4.88 -21.21 0.02
CA PRO A 113 -6.21 -21.67 -0.34
C PRO A 113 -7.31 -20.61 -0.15
N VAL A 114 -8.48 -20.81 -0.76
CA VAL A 114 -9.62 -19.89 -0.60
C VAL A 114 -10.02 -19.81 0.88
N GLY A 115 -10.34 -18.61 1.37
CA GLY A 115 -10.70 -18.40 2.77
C GLY A 115 -9.52 -18.29 3.75
N SER A 116 -8.26 -18.27 3.28
CA SER A 116 -7.08 -18.10 4.15
C SER A 116 -6.75 -16.65 4.55
N SER A 117 -7.70 -15.72 4.58
CA SER A 117 -7.48 -14.31 4.98
C SER A 117 -6.54 -13.46 4.11
N LYS A 118 -6.11 -13.90 2.91
CA LYS A 118 -5.24 -13.11 2.01
C LYS A 118 -5.78 -11.70 1.71
N SER A 119 -7.00 -11.61 1.20
CA SER A 119 -7.64 -10.31 0.90
C SER A 119 -7.96 -9.52 2.17
N THR A 120 -8.14 -10.19 3.32
CA THR A 120 -8.27 -9.52 4.62
C THR A 120 -6.96 -8.84 5.02
N ILE A 121 -5.81 -9.49 4.82
CA ILE A 121 -4.49 -8.92 5.08
C ILE A 121 -4.24 -7.71 4.16
N ALA A 122 -4.49 -7.83 2.87
CA ALA A 122 -4.32 -6.73 1.91
C ALA A 122 -5.22 -5.53 2.28
N ARG A 123 -6.49 -5.78 2.59
CA ARG A 123 -7.44 -4.74 3.02
C ARG A 123 -7.07 -4.08 4.35
N LEU A 124 -6.53 -4.84 5.31
CA LEU A 124 -5.97 -4.29 6.54
C LEU A 124 -4.83 -3.33 6.24
N LEU A 125 -3.88 -3.70 5.38
CA LEU A 125 -2.77 -2.83 4.98
C LEU A 125 -3.25 -1.55 4.29
N LYS A 126 -4.21 -1.65 3.36
CA LYS A 126 -4.83 -0.49 2.69
C LYS A 126 -5.52 0.45 3.69
N THR A 127 -6.42 -0.09 4.51
CA THR A 127 -7.14 0.70 5.53
C THR A 127 -6.16 1.28 6.57
N GLY A 128 -5.11 0.51 6.90
CA GLY A 128 -4.06 0.92 7.79
C GLY A 128 -3.31 2.15 7.27
N VAL A 129 -2.89 2.14 6.00
CA VAL A 129 -2.09 3.24 5.44
C VAL A 129 -2.95 4.49 5.23
N GLU A 130 -4.22 4.32 4.87
CA GLU A 130 -5.23 5.40 4.85
C GLU A 130 -5.33 6.08 6.22
N ARG A 131 -5.55 5.30 7.29
CA ARG A 131 -5.68 5.84 8.66
C ARG A 131 -4.37 6.43 9.18
N TYR A 132 -3.25 5.76 8.94
CA TYR A 132 -1.93 6.22 9.36
C TYR A 132 -1.55 7.53 8.67
N SER A 133 -1.92 7.69 7.39
CA SER A 133 -1.71 8.96 6.68
C SER A 133 -2.41 10.15 7.32
N ALA A 134 -3.42 9.93 8.16
CA ALA A 134 -4.15 10.96 8.91
C ALA A 134 -3.63 11.17 10.34
N THR A 135 -2.54 10.51 10.76
CA THR A 135 -1.86 10.79 12.03
C THR A 135 -0.65 11.70 11.82
N PRO A 136 -0.12 12.34 12.88
CA PRO A 136 1.12 13.11 12.79
C PRO A 136 2.34 12.26 12.39
N GLU A 137 2.41 11.00 12.83
CA GLU A 137 3.54 10.09 12.58
C GLU A 137 3.55 9.54 11.16
N GLY A 138 2.36 9.34 10.57
CA GLY A 138 2.20 8.95 9.18
C GLY A 138 2.11 10.14 8.22
N ALA A 139 2.51 11.33 8.66
CA ALA A 139 2.40 12.51 7.84
C ALA A 139 3.26 12.46 6.58
N LEU A 140 2.64 12.84 5.46
CA LEU A 140 3.26 12.97 4.16
C LEU A 140 2.63 14.15 3.41
N TYR A 141 3.40 14.69 2.48
CA TYR A 141 3.09 15.92 1.76
C TYR A 141 3.28 15.72 0.27
N THR A 142 2.59 16.57 -0.50
CA THR A 142 2.75 16.72 -1.94
C THR A 142 2.67 18.21 -2.29
N PHE A 143 2.78 18.56 -3.57
CA PHE A 143 2.71 19.95 -4.01
C PHE A 143 1.70 20.16 -5.13
N ARG A 144 1.38 21.43 -5.34
CA ARG A 144 0.64 21.95 -6.47
C ARG A 144 1.34 23.17 -7.03
N TRP A 145 1.21 23.34 -8.33
CA TRP A 145 1.57 24.55 -9.03
C TRP A 145 0.45 25.58 -8.86
N THR A 146 0.82 26.84 -8.66
CA THR A 146 -0.09 27.97 -8.41
C THR A 146 0.32 29.19 -9.22
N ASN A 147 -0.55 30.21 -9.29
CA ASN A 147 -0.31 31.43 -10.06
C ASN A 147 -0.04 31.15 -11.55
N LEU A 148 -0.73 30.16 -12.12
CA LEU A 148 -0.56 29.71 -13.51
C LEU A 148 -1.54 30.36 -14.49
N ALA A 149 -2.56 31.10 -14.03
CA ALA A 149 -3.57 31.65 -14.93
C ALA A 149 -2.96 32.57 -15.99
N SER A 150 -1.94 33.35 -15.60
CA SER A 150 -1.21 34.26 -16.50
C SER A 150 -0.16 33.57 -17.38
N THR A 151 0.12 32.29 -17.16
CA THR A 151 1.17 31.56 -17.89
C THR A 151 0.60 30.67 -18.99
N GLY A 152 -0.68 30.30 -18.91
CA GLY A 152 -1.31 29.31 -19.81
C GLY A 152 -0.77 27.90 -19.63
N LEU A 153 0.01 27.63 -18.58
CA LEU A 153 0.68 26.35 -18.38
C LEU A 153 -0.21 25.26 -17.77
N ALA A 154 -1.36 25.62 -17.19
CA ALA A 154 -2.32 24.67 -16.61
C ALA A 154 -3.62 24.55 -17.41
N GLY A 155 -3.67 25.16 -18.60
CA GLY A 155 -4.91 25.31 -19.35
C GLY A 155 -5.40 26.76 -19.36
N LYS A 156 -6.50 27.01 -20.06
CA LYS A 156 -7.05 28.37 -20.20
C LYS A 156 -7.77 28.77 -18.91
N ASP A 157 -7.39 29.91 -18.33
CA ASP A 157 -7.97 30.45 -17.10
C ASP A 157 -7.83 29.53 -15.86
N VAL A 158 -6.91 28.57 -15.90
CA VAL A 158 -6.61 27.65 -14.80
C VAL A 158 -5.41 28.17 -14.01
N ASP A 159 -5.62 28.46 -12.71
CA ASP A 159 -4.57 29.02 -11.86
C ASP A 159 -3.75 27.97 -11.09
N VAL A 160 -4.35 26.80 -10.84
CA VAL A 160 -3.78 25.74 -10.01
C VAL A 160 -3.70 24.44 -10.78
N PHE A 161 -2.57 23.75 -10.65
CA PHE A 161 -2.36 22.41 -11.21
C PHE A 161 -1.75 21.52 -10.12
N ASP A 162 -2.50 20.55 -9.59
CA ASP A 162 -1.97 19.59 -8.63
C ASP A 162 -0.93 18.67 -9.28
N SER A 163 0.09 18.23 -8.53
CA SER A 163 0.98 17.15 -8.98
C SER A 163 0.13 15.89 -9.27
N PRO A 164 0.04 15.42 -10.53
CA PRO A 164 -0.80 14.30 -10.91
C PRO A 164 -0.41 12.99 -10.22
N MET A 165 0.89 12.83 -9.94
CA MET A 165 1.43 11.66 -9.25
C MET A 165 1.53 11.87 -7.73
N HIS A 166 1.01 12.98 -7.17
CA HIS A 166 1.13 13.30 -5.74
C HIS A 166 2.56 13.20 -5.22
N GLU A 167 3.50 13.71 -6.01
CA GLU A 167 4.92 13.49 -5.80
C GLU A 167 5.42 14.12 -4.49
N GLU A 168 6.54 13.57 -4.03
CA GLU A 168 7.29 14.10 -2.90
C GLU A 168 7.85 15.51 -3.26
N PRO A 169 7.67 16.55 -2.41
CA PRO A 169 8.07 17.91 -2.76
C PRO A 169 9.57 18.14 -2.94
N LEU A 170 10.46 17.48 -2.19
CA LEU A 170 11.91 17.56 -2.41
C LEU A 170 12.33 17.12 -3.84
N ARG A 171 11.49 16.41 -4.61
CA ARG A 171 11.73 16.19 -6.05
C ARG A 171 11.83 17.49 -6.87
N LEU A 172 11.29 18.60 -6.39
CA LEU A 172 11.44 19.94 -6.98
C LEU A 172 12.88 20.48 -6.92
N ILE A 173 13.72 19.92 -6.04
CA ILE A 173 15.16 20.19 -6.04
C ILE A 173 15.78 19.41 -7.21
N PRO A 174 16.51 20.07 -8.14
CA PRO A 174 17.20 19.40 -9.24
C PRO A 174 18.07 18.24 -8.75
N ILE A 175 18.09 17.15 -9.51
CA ILE A 175 18.70 15.87 -9.09
C ILE A 175 20.17 16.04 -8.70
N GLU A 176 20.90 16.91 -9.41
CA GLU A 176 22.31 17.21 -9.19
C GLU A 176 22.56 17.93 -7.86
N TRP A 177 21.54 18.56 -7.28
CA TRP A 177 21.66 19.37 -6.06
C TRP A 177 21.15 18.64 -4.83
N ARG A 178 20.33 17.59 -4.97
CA ARG A 178 19.61 16.95 -3.86
C ARG A 178 20.51 16.49 -2.72
N ASP A 179 21.55 15.72 -3.02
CA ASP A 179 22.47 15.21 -1.98
C ASP A 179 23.16 16.35 -1.24
N GLN A 180 23.60 17.37 -1.98
CA GLN A 180 24.23 18.54 -1.39
C GLN A 180 23.25 19.36 -0.56
N ALA A 181 22.02 19.55 -1.03
CA ALA A 181 20.97 20.29 -0.35
C ALA A 181 20.55 19.59 0.95
N ILE A 182 20.26 18.28 0.90
CA ILE A 182 19.92 17.46 2.07
C ILE A 182 21.00 17.58 3.15
N LYS A 183 22.27 17.46 2.75
CA LYS A 183 23.40 17.57 3.68
C LYS A 183 23.59 18.99 4.24
N ARG A 184 23.54 20.02 3.40
CA ARG A 184 23.78 21.42 3.82
C ARG A 184 22.66 21.98 4.69
N LEU A 185 21.42 21.62 4.40
CA LEU A 185 20.25 22.06 5.15
C LEU A 185 20.03 21.24 6.44
N GLY A 186 20.73 20.11 6.57
CA GLY A 186 20.59 19.20 7.71
C GLY A 186 19.20 18.57 7.73
N LEU A 187 18.73 18.07 6.58
CA LEU A 187 17.40 17.48 6.45
C LEU A 187 17.33 16.06 7.01
N SER A 188 18.44 15.37 7.20
CA SER A 188 18.50 14.06 7.85
C SER A 188 18.69 14.18 9.36
N SER A 189 18.31 13.14 10.10
CA SER A 189 18.63 12.97 11.53
C SER A 189 19.60 11.79 11.75
N ASP A 190 20.02 11.59 13.00
CA ASP A 190 20.85 10.43 13.39
C ASP A 190 20.12 9.09 13.17
N THR A 191 18.79 9.10 13.26
CA THR A 191 17.93 7.90 13.17
C THR A 191 17.28 7.73 11.81
N PHE A 192 17.22 8.78 10.98
CA PHE A 192 16.56 8.73 9.68
C PHE A 192 17.33 9.53 8.62
N GLN A 193 17.64 8.87 7.50
CA GLN A 193 18.33 9.48 6.37
C GLN A 193 17.33 9.80 5.26
N VAL A 194 17.19 11.09 4.94
CA VAL A 194 16.33 11.53 3.83
C VAL A 194 16.94 11.09 2.51
N ARG A 195 16.13 10.42 1.69
CA ARG A 195 16.47 9.98 0.33
C ARG A 195 15.35 10.40 -0.61
N VAL A 196 15.71 10.99 -1.74
CA VAL A 196 14.76 11.51 -2.73
C VAL A 196 15.06 10.87 -4.07
N GLU A 197 14.33 9.80 -4.37
CA GLU A 197 14.46 9.02 -5.60
C GLU A 197 13.44 9.46 -6.66
N GLY A 198 13.80 9.29 -7.92
CA GLY A 198 12.96 9.60 -9.09
C GLY A 198 12.96 11.07 -9.52
N GLU A 199 12.45 11.32 -10.72
CA GLU A 199 12.24 12.66 -11.28
C GLU A 199 10.79 13.12 -11.10
N LEU A 200 10.53 14.38 -11.44
CA LEU A 200 9.17 14.91 -11.57
C LEU A 200 8.40 14.18 -12.68
N ASP A 201 7.10 14.00 -12.49
CA ASP A 201 6.22 13.46 -13.51
C ASP A 201 6.25 14.30 -14.80
N PRO A 202 5.92 13.73 -15.97
CA PRO A 202 6.04 14.44 -17.24
C PRO A 202 5.31 15.80 -17.29
N ALA A 203 4.15 15.94 -16.65
CA ALA A 203 3.38 17.19 -16.66
C ALA A 203 4.01 18.23 -15.73
N SER A 204 4.36 17.83 -14.50
CA SER A 204 5.06 18.70 -13.55
C SER A 204 6.43 19.13 -14.08
N ARG A 205 7.18 18.24 -14.73
CA ARG A 205 8.46 18.54 -15.36
C ARG A 205 8.32 19.55 -16.50
N PHE A 206 7.26 19.43 -17.31
CA PHE A 206 6.96 20.41 -18.35
C PHE A 206 6.71 21.80 -17.77
N ILE A 207 5.80 21.90 -16.78
CA ILE A 207 5.49 23.17 -16.11
C ILE A 207 6.75 23.79 -15.50
N PHE A 208 7.55 22.98 -14.79
CA PHE A 208 8.78 23.42 -14.17
C PHE A 208 9.78 24.01 -15.18
N LYS A 209 9.97 23.34 -16.32
CA LYS A 209 10.88 23.78 -17.38
C LYS A 209 10.43 25.12 -17.99
N GLU A 210 9.15 25.26 -18.30
CA GLU A 210 8.61 26.49 -18.89
C GLU A 210 8.69 27.67 -17.91
N LEU A 211 8.40 27.43 -16.62
CA LEU A 211 8.57 28.45 -15.59
C LEU A 211 10.04 28.83 -15.40
N LEU A 212 10.97 27.87 -15.38
CA LEU A 212 12.40 28.16 -15.31
C LEU A 212 12.84 29.03 -16.50
N SER A 213 12.38 28.73 -17.71
CA SER A 213 12.64 29.56 -18.89
C SER A 213 12.13 30.99 -18.71
N LYS A 214 10.88 31.15 -18.23
CA LYS A 214 10.27 32.46 -17.94
C LYS A 214 11.04 33.26 -16.89
N TYR A 215 11.66 32.61 -15.91
CA TYR A 215 12.47 33.24 -14.87
C TYR A 215 13.98 33.20 -15.16
N GLU A 216 14.39 32.99 -16.42
CA GLU A 216 15.79 33.01 -16.85
C GLU A 216 16.68 32.03 -16.04
N GLY A 217 16.13 30.87 -15.71
CA GLY A 217 16.80 29.83 -14.92
C GLY A 217 16.78 30.04 -13.40
N ASN A 218 16.10 31.08 -12.89
CA ASN A 218 16.02 31.33 -11.45
C ASN A 218 15.06 30.36 -10.75
N TRP A 219 15.61 29.26 -10.24
CA TRP A 219 14.89 28.23 -9.49
C TRP A 219 14.12 28.79 -8.29
N GLN A 220 14.74 29.67 -7.50
CA GLN A 220 14.12 30.23 -6.31
C GLN A 220 12.83 30.98 -6.65
N LYS A 221 12.83 31.80 -7.72
CA LYS A 221 11.62 32.49 -8.17
C LYS A 221 10.51 31.52 -8.58
N VAL A 222 10.85 30.38 -9.19
CA VAL A 222 9.85 29.34 -9.52
C VAL A 222 9.23 28.79 -8.24
N ILE A 223 10.05 28.41 -7.27
CA ILE A 223 9.58 27.82 -6.01
C ILE A 223 8.73 28.81 -5.20
N ASP A 224 9.23 30.04 -5.00
CA ASP A 224 8.56 31.03 -4.15
C ASP A 224 7.20 31.47 -4.72
N ASN A 225 7.12 31.63 -6.05
CA ASN A 225 5.93 32.16 -6.72
C ASN A 225 4.95 31.09 -7.19
N HIS A 226 5.38 29.85 -7.44
CA HIS A 226 4.52 28.86 -8.09
C HIS A 226 4.30 27.59 -7.29
N ILE A 227 5.00 27.36 -6.17
CA ILE A 227 4.82 26.14 -5.38
C ILE A 227 4.05 26.40 -4.08
N ARG A 228 3.03 25.56 -3.87
CA ARG A 228 2.41 25.34 -2.57
C ARG A 228 2.49 23.86 -2.22
N VAL A 229 3.05 23.58 -1.05
CA VAL A 229 3.11 22.24 -0.48
C VAL A 229 1.88 22.05 0.38
N ARG A 230 1.24 20.88 0.28
CA ARG A 230 0.04 20.54 1.03
C ARG A 230 0.18 19.18 1.68
N ARG A 231 -0.58 18.99 2.75
CA ARG A 231 -0.76 17.68 3.36
C ARG A 231 -1.40 16.73 2.36
N LEU A 232 -0.88 15.51 2.26
CA LEU A 232 -1.45 14.44 1.46
C LEU A 232 -2.08 13.40 2.39
N LEU A 233 -3.36 13.13 2.17
CA LEU A 233 -4.09 12.03 2.80
C LEU A 233 -4.28 10.93 1.77
N LEU A 234 -4.01 9.70 2.17
CA LEU A 234 -4.30 8.55 1.34
C LEU A 234 -5.76 8.15 1.54
N SER A 235 -6.45 7.79 0.46
CA SER A 235 -7.80 7.25 0.52
C SER A 235 -8.09 6.32 -0.63
N GLU A 236 -8.61 5.13 -0.32
CA GLU A 236 -9.07 4.18 -1.33
C GLU A 236 -10.32 4.69 -2.05
N LYS A 237 -11.21 5.39 -1.33
CA LYS A 237 -12.47 5.89 -1.89
C LYS A 237 -12.26 7.02 -2.89
N ASP A 238 -11.35 7.93 -2.54
CA ASP A 238 -11.01 9.07 -3.40
C ASP A 238 -9.91 8.72 -4.42
N ARG A 239 -9.45 7.45 -4.44
CA ARG A 239 -8.38 6.94 -5.32
C ARG A 239 -7.09 7.77 -5.20
N VAL A 240 -6.58 7.91 -3.98
CA VAL A 240 -5.34 8.64 -3.65
C VAL A 240 -4.40 7.74 -2.83
N GLY A 241 -3.27 7.34 -3.42
CA GLY A 241 -2.25 6.45 -2.88
C GLY A 241 -2.71 5.03 -2.55
N ILE A 242 -3.93 4.64 -2.90
CA ILE A 242 -4.43 3.29 -2.70
C ILE A 242 -5.18 2.85 -3.97
N GLY A 243 -4.56 1.91 -4.69
CA GLY A 243 -5.10 1.31 -5.92
C GLY A 243 -5.56 -0.13 -5.70
N THR A 244 -6.49 -0.59 -6.52
CA THR A 244 -6.95 -1.99 -6.51
C THR A 244 -7.30 -2.42 -7.92
N PHE A 245 -6.52 -3.34 -8.45
CA PHE A 245 -6.74 -3.93 -9.75
C PHE A 245 -7.38 -5.32 -9.61
N GLN A 246 -8.47 -5.54 -10.33
CA GLN A 246 -9.13 -6.84 -10.43
C GLN A 246 -9.23 -7.27 -11.89
N PRO A 247 -8.85 -8.52 -12.23
CA PRO A 247 -9.02 -9.06 -13.57
C PRO A 247 -10.51 -9.11 -13.94
N LYS A 248 -10.81 -8.65 -15.14
CA LYS A 248 -12.10 -8.77 -15.83
C LYS A 248 -11.88 -9.67 -17.05
N ASP A 249 -12.92 -9.88 -17.87
CA ASP A 249 -12.75 -10.61 -19.13
C ASP A 249 -11.64 -10.00 -19.99
N GLU A 250 -10.67 -10.84 -20.42
CA GLU A 250 -9.45 -10.45 -21.16
C GLU A 250 -9.75 -9.57 -22.39
N LYS A 251 -10.90 -9.79 -23.05
CA LYS A 251 -11.30 -9.02 -24.24
C LYS A 251 -11.65 -7.55 -23.96
N ASN A 252 -11.90 -7.21 -22.69
CA ASN A 252 -12.37 -5.89 -22.28
C ASN A 252 -11.37 -5.17 -21.36
N GLN A 253 -10.13 -5.66 -21.24
CA GLN A 253 -9.09 -5.03 -20.42
C GLN A 253 -7.99 -4.43 -21.30
N ASP A 254 -7.57 -3.22 -20.96
CA ASP A 254 -6.49 -2.48 -21.64
C ASP A 254 -5.42 -2.08 -20.62
N SER A 255 -4.13 -2.13 -21.00
CA SER A 255 -3.00 -1.78 -20.11
C SER A 255 -3.04 -0.34 -19.60
N THR A 256 -3.79 0.54 -20.29
CA THR A 256 -4.14 1.88 -19.81
C THR A 256 -4.85 1.89 -18.45
N GLU A 257 -5.58 0.83 -18.06
CA GLU A 257 -6.13 0.70 -16.70
C GLU A 257 -5.02 0.70 -15.62
N LEU A 258 -3.78 0.32 -15.96
CA LEU A 258 -2.63 0.36 -15.04
C LEU A 258 -1.82 1.66 -15.13
N THR A 259 -1.61 2.18 -16.35
CA THR A 259 -0.65 3.27 -16.59
C THR A 259 -1.26 4.63 -16.92
N GLY A 260 -2.59 4.70 -17.08
CA GLY A 260 -3.33 5.86 -17.55
C GLY A 260 -3.45 5.94 -19.08
N ASP A 261 -4.20 6.93 -19.58
CA ASP A 261 -4.40 7.17 -21.02
C ASP A 261 -4.44 8.67 -21.40
N ILE A 262 -4.39 8.94 -22.69
CA ILE A 262 -4.53 10.26 -23.29
C ILE A 262 -5.94 10.81 -23.10
N ASN A 263 -6.04 12.06 -22.67
CA ASN A 263 -7.29 12.78 -22.57
C ASN A 263 -7.54 13.64 -23.82
N TYR A 264 -8.38 13.12 -24.73
CA TYR A 264 -8.75 13.81 -25.96
C TYR A 264 -9.37 15.20 -25.76
N ARG A 265 -10.03 15.46 -24.63
CA ARG A 265 -10.56 16.80 -24.32
C ARG A 265 -9.43 17.78 -24.02
N LYS A 266 -8.44 17.35 -23.24
CA LYS A 266 -7.25 18.15 -22.94
C LYS A 266 -6.35 18.36 -24.16
N ILE A 267 -6.38 17.46 -25.15
CA ILE A 267 -5.69 17.71 -26.44
C ILE A 267 -6.24 18.95 -27.13
N ALA A 268 -7.57 19.16 -27.12
CA ALA A 268 -8.15 20.35 -27.71
C ALA A 268 -7.72 21.64 -26.98
N GLU A 269 -7.37 21.54 -25.70
CA GLU A 269 -6.88 22.64 -24.87
C GLU A 269 -5.38 22.91 -25.07
N TYR A 270 -4.54 21.86 -25.08
CA TYR A 270 -3.08 21.98 -25.17
C TYR A 270 -2.52 21.88 -26.59
N GLY A 271 -3.33 21.46 -27.55
CA GLY A 271 -3.02 21.43 -28.99
C GLY A 271 -2.25 20.20 -29.49
N SER A 272 -1.82 19.27 -28.62
CA SER A 272 -1.10 18.06 -29.06
C SER A 272 -1.36 16.86 -28.15
N ASP A 273 -1.38 15.66 -28.74
CA ASP A 273 -1.39 14.37 -28.04
C ASP A 273 -0.02 13.98 -27.46
N SER A 274 1.02 14.76 -27.75
CA SER A 274 2.36 14.64 -27.17
C SER A 274 2.59 15.54 -25.95
N ASP A 275 1.64 16.44 -25.64
CA ASP A 275 1.73 17.28 -24.45
C ASP A 275 1.44 16.47 -23.19
N PRO A 276 2.38 16.38 -22.23
CA PRO A 276 2.22 15.53 -21.05
C PRO A 276 1.08 15.97 -20.14
N ARG A 277 0.62 17.22 -20.22
CA ARG A 277 -0.53 17.72 -19.46
C ARG A 277 -1.86 17.20 -20.02
N ALA A 278 -1.86 16.75 -21.27
CA ALA A 278 -3.01 16.09 -21.90
C ALA A 278 -3.14 14.60 -21.53
N PHE A 279 -2.24 14.06 -20.70
CA PHE A 279 -2.33 12.70 -20.18
C PHE A 279 -3.15 12.65 -18.88
N ASN A 280 -3.95 11.60 -18.70
CA ASN A 280 -4.58 11.27 -17.44
C ASN A 280 -3.69 10.28 -16.68
N PHE A 281 -3.18 10.71 -15.53
CA PHE A 281 -2.43 9.86 -14.61
C PHE A 281 -3.41 9.17 -13.65
N ASP A 282 -4.31 8.34 -14.20
CA ASP A 282 -5.43 7.71 -13.48
C ASP A 282 -5.44 6.18 -13.58
N GLY A 283 -4.35 5.58 -14.08
CA GLY A 283 -4.12 4.15 -13.98
C GLY A 283 -3.85 3.73 -12.53
N GLU A 284 -4.05 2.45 -12.22
CA GLU A 284 -3.92 1.96 -10.83
C GLU A 284 -2.52 2.20 -10.22
N PHE A 285 -1.44 2.17 -11.02
CA PHE A 285 -0.09 2.53 -10.54
C PHE A 285 0.08 4.04 -10.33
N ASN A 286 -0.64 4.88 -11.09
CA ASN A 286 -0.64 6.32 -10.86
C ASN A 286 -1.35 6.67 -9.56
N ILE A 287 -2.53 6.06 -9.38
CA ILE A 287 -3.39 6.25 -8.21
C ILE A 287 -2.72 5.77 -6.94
N ALA A 288 -2.09 4.60 -6.98
CA ALA A 288 -1.45 3.99 -5.81
C ALA A 288 -0.12 4.65 -5.43
N ASN A 289 0.37 5.61 -6.23
CA ASN A 289 1.63 6.27 -5.95
C ASN A 289 1.66 6.89 -4.56
N ARG A 290 2.80 6.78 -3.89
CA ARG A 290 3.02 7.09 -2.47
C ARG A 290 2.26 6.17 -1.51
N GLY A 291 1.76 5.01 -1.94
CA GLY A 291 1.07 4.09 -1.03
C GLY A 291 1.11 2.63 -1.47
N VAL A 292 -0.03 2.05 -1.87
CA VAL A 292 -0.15 0.61 -2.11
C VAL A 292 -1.11 0.29 -3.24
N VAL A 293 -0.74 -0.69 -4.08
CA VAL A 293 -1.63 -1.28 -5.08
C VAL A 293 -1.87 -2.75 -4.76
N GLU A 294 -3.14 -3.15 -4.75
CA GLU A 294 -3.55 -4.55 -4.61
C GLU A 294 -3.90 -5.13 -5.99
N PHE A 295 -3.30 -6.27 -6.36
CA PHE A 295 -3.71 -7.08 -7.49
C PHE A 295 -4.49 -8.32 -7.02
N VAL A 296 -5.81 -8.26 -7.20
CA VAL A 296 -6.74 -9.33 -6.85
C VAL A 296 -6.60 -10.45 -7.86
N GLU A 297 -6.30 -11.68 -7.43
CA GLU A 297 -6.11 -12.83 -8.33
C GLU A 297 -5.08 -12.55 -9.45
N VAL A 298 -3.93 -11.97 -9.08
CA VAL A 298 -2.86 -11.50 -10.01
C VAL A 298 -2.42 -12.51 -11.07
N LEU A 299 -2.58 -13.80 -10.82
CA LEU A 299 -2.22 -14.86 -11.76
C LEU A 299 -3.26 -15.10 -12.86
N LYS A 300 -4.45 -14.51 -12.76
CA LYS A 300 -5.45 -14.52 -13.83
C LYS A 300 -5.29 -13.36 -14.82
N LEU A 301 -4.31 -12.47 -14.59
CA LEU A 301 -4.04 -11.35 -15.48
C LEU A 301 -3.56 -11.85 -16.84
N ASP A 302 -3.97 -11.13 -17.89
CA ASP A 302 -3.38 -11.30 -19.20
C ASP A 302 -1.88 -10.99 -19.16
N VAL A 303 -1.14 -11.71 -20.00
CA VAL A 303 0.31 -11.64 -20.14
C VAL A 303 0.82 -10.21 -20.34
N ALA A 304 0.10 -9.36 -21.07
CA ALA A 304 0.48 -7.97 -21.31
C ALA A 304 0.61 -7.17 -19.99
N PHE A 305 -0.33 -7.35 -19.06
CA PHE A 305 -0.31 -6.65 -17.77
C PHE A 305 0.82 -7.12 -16.86
N LEU A 306 1.26 -8.38 -17.00
CA LEU A 306 2.38 -8.89 -16.23
C LEU A 306 3.67 -8.15 -16.57
N TYR A 307 3.90 -7.76 -17.83
CA TYR A 307 5.10 -6.99 -18.19
C TYR A 307 5.12 -5.61 -17.52
N ASP A 308 3.99 -4.90 -17.52
CA ASP A 308 3.87 -3.60 -16.85
C ASP A 308 4.07 -3.75 -15.33
N LEU A 309 3.50 -4.80 -14.74
CA LEU A 309 3.69 -5.14 -13.32
C LEU A 309 5.15 -5.43 -12.98
N LEU A 310 5.84 -6.21 -13.81
CA LEU A 310 7.24 -6.55 -13.61
C LEU A 310 8.13 -5.31 -13.74
N GLY A 311 7.90 -4.48 -14.76
CA GLY A 311 8.60 -3.20 -14.94
C GLY A 311 8.39 -2.26 -13.75
N ALA A 312 7.14 -2.08 -13.33
CA ALA A 312 6.76 -1.29 -12.17
C ALA A 312 7.49 -1.76 -10.90
N SER A 313 7.48 -3.07 -10.63
CA SER A 313 8.13 -3.62 -9.44
C SER A 313 9.65 -3.50 -9.46
N GLN A 314 10.31 -3.68 -10.61
CA GLN A 314 11.76 -3.75 -10.68
C GLN A 314 12.43 -2.38 -10.81
N GLU A 315 11.87 -1.54 -11.67
CA GLU A 315 12.42 -0.23 -12.02
C GLU A 315 11.82 0.89 -11.17
N HIS A 316 10.75 0.62 -10.41
CA HIS A 316 9.94 1.64 -9.77
C HIS A 316 9.47 2.70 -10.76
N ARG A 317 9.13 2.26 -11.98
CA ARG A 317 8.73 3.10 -13.10
C ARG A 317 7.63 2.44 -13.91
N ILE A 318 6.73 3.27 -14.41
CA ILE A 318 5.75 2.89 -15.42
C ILE A 318 6.05 3.60 -16.73
N LYS A 319 5.66 2.99 -17.85
CA LYS A 319 5.81 3.56 -19.19
C LYS A 319 4.44 3.86 -19.79
N PRO A 320 3.88 5.06 -19.58
CA PRO A 320 2.63 5.43 -20.22
C PRO A 320 2.78 5.48 -21.74
N LYS A 321 1.71 5.13 -22.45
CA LYS A 321 1.70 5.08 -23.91
C LYS A 321 2.03 6.47 -24.49
N LYS A 322 3.01 6.53 -25.40
CA LYS A 322 3.55 7.77 -26.01
C LYS A 322 4.29 8.76 -25.08
N PHE A 323 4.33 8.55 -23.77
CA PHE A 323 5.00 9.47 -22.82
C PHE A 323 6.30 8.90 -22.24
N ALA A 324 7.08 9.76 -21.57
CA ALA A 324 8.29 9.35 -20.87
C ALA A 324 7.95 8.39 -19.70
N GLN A 325 8.93 7.57 -19.30
CA GLN A 325 8.78 6.77 -18.08
C GLN A 325 8.52 7.71 -16.89
N THR A 326 7.69 7.26 -15.96
CA THR A 326 7.31 8.01 -14.75
C THR A 326 7.66 7.19 -13.53
N ASP A 327 8.40 7.77 -12.58
CA ASP A 327 8.78 7.10 -11.34
C ASP A 327 7.57 6.94 -10.40
N ILE A 328 7.46 5.76 -9.78
CA ILE A 328 6.44 5.40 -8.80
C ILE A 328 7.09 5.01 -7.46
N ASP A 329 6.37 5.21 -6.37
CA ASP A 329 6.75 4.90 -4.99
C ASP A 329 5.57 4.20 -4.32
N GLU A 330 5.51 2.88 -4.41
CA GLU A 330 4.36 2.11 -3.91
C GLU A 330 4.75 0.68 -3.51
N VAL A 331 3.95 0.10 -2.62
CA VAL A 331 4.02 -1.33 -2.31
C VAL A 331 3.06 -2.08 -3.23
N ILE A 332 3.58 -3.05 -3.98
CA ILE A 332 2.78 -3.88 -4.88
C ILE A 332 2.47 -5.22 -4.21
N ILE A 333 1.19 -5.48 -3.94
CA ILE A 333 0.71 -6.70 -3.28
C ILE A 333 -0.24 -7.43 -4.22
N GLY A 334 0.14 -8.62 -4.66
CA GLY A 334 -0.74 -9.53 -5.38
C GLY A 334 -1.24 -10.65 -4.47
N HIS A 335 -2.45 -11.16 -4.73
CA HIS A 335 -2.88 -12.39 -4.08
C HIS A 335 -3.42 -13.41 -5.08
N THR A 336 -3.19 -14.70 -4.81
CA THR A 336 -3.64 -15.79 -5.68
C THR A 336 -4.00 -17.05 -4.90
N ASN A 337 -4.69 -17.98 -5.56
CA ASN A 337 -5.07 -19.27 -4.99
C ASN A 337 -4.14 -20.40 -5.49
N GLU A 338 -4.25 -21.58 -4.86
CA GLU A 338 -3.42 -22.75 -5.19
C GLU A 338 -3.63 -23.26 -6.62
N ALA A 339 -4.88 -23.27 -7.10
CA ALA A 339 -5.24 -23.80 -8.41
C ALA A 339 -4.63 -22.95 -9.53
N GLU A 340 -4.75 -21.62 -9.45
CA GLU A 340 -4.17 -20.69 -10.41
C GLU A 340 -2.63 -20.74 -10.38
N TYR A 341 -2.04 -20.81 -9.19
CA TYR A 341 -0.59 -20.96 -9.05
C TYR A 341 -0.11 -22.23 -9.74
N LYS A 342 -0.74 -23.38 -9.48
CA LYS A 342 -0.39 -24.66 -10.12
C LYS A 342 -0.58 -24.66 -11.62
N ARG A 343 -1.66 -24.03 -12.12
CA ARG A 343 -1.96 -23.94 -13.56
C ARG A 343 -0.81 -23.33 -14.35
N LEU A 344 -0.13 -22.36 -13.74
CA LEU A 344 0.89 -21.57 -14.44
C LEU A 344 2.32 -22.07 -14.18
N LEU A 345 2.55 -22.93 -13.19
CA LEU A 345 3.90 -23.44 -12.83
C LEU A 345 4.68 -24.05 -14.01
N ASN A 346 4.00 -24.55 -15.03
CA ASN A 346 4.61 -25.19 -16.20
C ASN A 346 4.86 -24.23 -17.37
N ASN A 347 4.58 -22.94 -17.21
CA ASN A 347 4.76 -21.91 -18.23
C ASN A 347 6.08 -21.15 -18.00
N GLU A 348 6.92 -20.98 -19.03
CA GLU A 348 8.16 -20.17 -18.97
C GLU A 348 7.88 -18.75 -18.45
N PHE A 349 6.68 -18.21 -18.70
CA PHE A 349 6.27 -16.92 -18.17
C PHE A 349 6.23 -16.84 -16.64
N MET A 350 5.94 -17.95 -15.97
CA MET A 350 5.99 -18.01 -14.52
C MET A 350 7.41 -17.94 -13.99
N GLU A 351 8.43 -18.26 -14.79
CA GLU A 351 9.82 -18.14 -14.35
C GLU A 351 10.16 -16.67 -14.06
N ALA A 352 9.84 -15.77 -15.01
CA ALA A 352 10.03 -14.33 -14.83
C ALA A 352 9.22 -13.78 -13.65
N LEU A 353 7.95 -14.17 -13.51
CA LEU A 353 7.12 -13.74 -12.39
C LEU A 353 7.59 -14.29 -11.05
N ARG A 354 8.08 -15.54 -11.01
CA ARG A 354 8.59 -16.18 -9.79
C ARG A 354 9.86 -15.51 -9.28
N ASP A 355 10.76 -15.11 -10.17
CA ASP A 355 11.97 -14.38 -9.79
C ASP A 355 11.66 -12.97 -9.26
N ARG A 356 10.56 -12.39 -9.73
CA ARG A 356 10.13 -11.02 -9.39
C ARG A 356 9.06 -10.96 -8.32
N THR A 357 8.68 -12.10 -7.73
CA THR A 357 7.74 -12.17 -6.62
C THR A 357 8.43 -12.65 -5.34
N ILE A 358 7.95 -12.17 -4.21
CA ILE A 358 8.22 -12.75 -2.90
C ILE A 358 6.94 -13.45 -2.47
N LYS A 359 6.93 -14.78 -2.63
CA LYS A 359 5.80 -15.61 -2.25
C LYS A 359 5.72 -15.75 -0.73
N ILE A 360 4.55 -15.44 -0.17
CA ILE A 360 4.22 -15.66 1.24
C ILE A 360 3.02 -16.59 1.31
N ASP A 361 3.27 -17.81 1.80
CA ASP A 361 2.23 -18.81 2.03
C ASP A 361 1.34 -18.42 3.20
N ILE A 362 0.04 -18.26 2.93
CA ILE A 362 -1.02 -18.03 3.90
C ILE A 362 -1.89 -19.30 3.97
N PRO A 363 -1.56 -20.25 4.89
CA PRO A 363 -2.22 -21.53 4.98
C PRO A 363 -3.61 -21.43 5.61
N TYR A 364 -4.35 -22.53 5.60
CA TYR A 364 -5.52 -22.67 6.45
C TYR A 364 -5.16 -22.62 7.94
N ILE A 365 -6.08 -22.13 8.75
CA ILE A 365 -5.98 -22.19 10.21
C ILE A 365 -6.28 -23.62 10.66
N THR A 366 -5.37 -24.15 11.47
CA THR A 366 -5.40 -25.53 11.98
C THR A 366 -5.53 -25.59 13.51
N ARG A 367 -5.50 -24.44 14.20
CA ARG A 367 -5.75 -24.33 15.63
C ARG A 367 -7.23 -24.08 15.89
N LEU A 368 -7.83 -24.91 16.74
CA LEU A 368 -9.25 -24.80 17.08
C LEU A 368 -9.54 -23.46 17.77
N SER A 369 -8.66 -23.05 18.70
CA SER A 369 -8.81 -21.79 19.43
C SER A 369 -8.83 -20.58 18.52
N ASP A 370 -8.05 -20.59 17.44
CA ASP A 370 -7.96 -19.48 16.50
C ASP A 370 -9.12 -19.48 15.51
N GLU A 371 -9.53 -20.65 15.01
CA GLU A 371 -10.72 -20.79 14.17
C GLU A 371 -11.98 -20.35 14.94
N LYS A 372 -12.11 -20.75 16.21
CA LYS A 372 -13.23 -20.34 17.07
C LYS A 372 -13.35 -18.81 17.18
N LYS A 373 -12.23 -18.09 17.35
CA LYS A 373 -12.22 -16.62 17.40
C LYS A 373 -12.74 -15.98 16.11
N ILE A 374 -12.51 -16.60 14.95
CA ILE A 374 -13.04 -16.12 13.67
C ILE A 374 -14.57 -16.21 13.68
N TYR A 375 -15.11 -17.36 14.09
CA TYR A 375 -16.56 -17.51 14.21
C TYR A 375 -17.15 -16.56 15.25
N GLU A 376 -16.53 -16.39 16.42
CA GLU A 376 -16.99 -15.45 17.45
C GLU A 376 -17.02 -14.00 16.94
N LYS A 377 -16.01 -13.61 16.15
CA LYS A 377 -15.96 -12.30 15.49
C LYS A 377 -17.11 -12.09 14.49
N ASP A 378 -17.51 -13.10 13.74
CA ASP A 378 -18.52 -12.98 12.69
C ASP A 378 -19.95 -13.18 13.18
N PHE A 379 -20.12 -13.99 14.21
CA PHE A 379 -21.42 -14.31 14.82
C PHE A 379 -21.68 -13.59 16.15
N ASP A 380 -20.95 -12.50 16.44
CA ASP A 380 -21.20 -11.63 17.60
C ASP A 380 -22.65 -11.11 17.61
N GLN A 381 -23.24 -10.97 18.80
CA GLN A 381 -24.62 -10.50 19.03
C GLN A 381 -24.88 -9.11 18.42
N ARG A 382 -23.83 -8.30 18.23
CA ARG A 382 -23.91 -7.01 17.55
C ARG A 382 -24.22 -7.14 16.06
N LYS A 383 -23.69 -8.18 15.40
CA LYS A 383 -23.90 -8.51 13.97
C LYS A 383 -25.18 -9.33 13.78
N VAL A 384 -25.38 -10.36 14.59
CA VAL A 384 -26.55 -11.25 14.49
C VAL A 384 -27.58 -10.89 15.56
N ARG A 385 -28.23 -9.75 15.37
CA ARG A 385 -29.20 -9.20 16.34
C ARG A 385 -30.44 -10.11 16.44
N GLY A 386 -30.91 -10.32 17.68
CA GLY A 386 -32.17 -11.01 17.96
C GLY A 386 -32.15 -12.53 17.74
N LYS A 387 -30.98 -13.13 17.49
CA LYS A 387 -30.83 -14.60 17.42
C LYS A 387 -29.95 -15.09 18.55
N HIS A 388 -30.40 -16.15 19.22
CA HIS A 388 -29.60 -16.85 20.21
C HIS A 388 -28.72 -17.90 19.53
N VAL A 389 -27.40 -17.83 19.75
CA VAL A 389 -26.46 -18.88 19.37
C VAL A 389 -26.27 -19.79 20.59
N ALA A 390 -26.62 -21.07 20.45
CA ALA A 390 -26.50 -22.01 21.57
C ALA A 390 -25.03 -22.21 21.98
N PRO A 391 -24.75 -22.47 23.28
CA PRO A 391 -23.41 -22.77 23.75
C PRO A 391 -22.74 -23.86 22.91
N HIS A 392 -21.41 -23.76 22.74
CA HIS A 392 -20.58 -24.67 21.93
C HIS A 392 -20.89 -24.74 20.43
N THR A 393 -21.91 -24.06 19.91
CA THR A 393 -22.23 -24.13 18.46
C THR A 393 -21.06 -23.65 17.60
N LEU A 394 -20.46 -22.50 17.95
CA LEU A 394 -19.30 -21.97 17.23
C LEU A 394 -18.05 -22.84 17.41
N GLU A 395 -17.90 -23.45 18.59
CA GLU A 395 -16.79 -24.37 18.87
C GLU A 395 -16.88 -25.66 18.05
N VAL A 396 -18.08 -26.25 17.94
CA VAL A 396 -18.32 -27.44 17.13
C VAL A 396 -18.16 -27.12 15.64
N ALA A 397 -18.66 -25.97 15.19
CA ALA A 397 -18.47 -25.51 13.81
C ALA A 397 -16.97 -25.31 13.48
N ALA A 398 -16.22 -24.63 14.36
CA ALA A 398 -14.78 -24.45 14.23
C ALA A 398 -14.03 -25.80 14.24
N MET A 399 -14.44 -26.72 15.11
CA MET A 399 -13.85 -28.07 15.18
C MET A 399 -14.07 -28.84 13.88
N TRP A 400 -15.29 -28.83 13.35
CA TRP A 400 -15.59 -29.46 12.06
C TRP A 400 -14.76 -28.84 10.94
N ALA A 401 -14.70 -27.50 10.86
CA ALA A 401 -13.90 -26.81 9.85
C ALA A 401 -12.41 -27.19 9.92
N VAL A 402 -11.81 -27.18 11.11
CA VAL A 402 -10.39 -27.58 11.30
C VAL A 402 -10.18 -29.05 10.94
N LEU A 403 -11.06 -29.96 11.36
CA LEU A 403 -10.92 -31.38 11.04
C LEU A 403 -10.93 -31.64 9.52
N THR A 404 -11.73 -30.90 8.74
CA THR A 404 -11.72 -31.02 7.27
C THR A 404 -10.42 -30.54 6.60
N ARG A 405 -9.59 -29.77 7.31
CA ARG A 405 -8.32 -29.22 6.81
C ARG A 405 -7.10 -30.01 7.27
N LEU A 406 -7.24 -30.82 8.31
CA LEU A 406 -6.15 -31.62 8.86
C LEU A 406 -5.92 -32.86 8.00
N GLU A 407 -4.67 -33.07 7.59
CA GLU A 407 -4.26 -34.33 6.97
C GLU A 407 -4.40 -35.50 7.95
N GLU A 408 -4.58 -36.71 7.44
CA GLU A 408 -4.61 -37.92 8.25
C GLU A 408 -3.29 -38.07 9.06
N PRO A 409 -3.38 -38.52 10.33
CA PRO A 409 -2.19 -38.81 11.13
C PRO A 409 -1.34 -39.91 10.49
N LYS A 410 -0.04 -39.65 10.30
CA LYS A 410 0.91 -40.67 9.79
C LYS A 410 1.15 -41.82 10.76
N LYS A 411 0.89 -41.61 12.06
CA LYS A 411 1.02 -42.63 13.10
C LYS A 411 -0.35 -43.28 13.31
N HIS A 412 -0.44 -44.60 13.12
CA HIS A 412 -1.68 -45.37 13.24
C HIS A 412 -2.40 -45.24 14.60
N ASN A 413 -1.67 -44.88 15.67
CA ASN A 413 -2.24 -44.75 17.02
C ASN A 413 -2.71 -43.33 17.36
N LEU A 414 -2.72 -42.40 16.40
CA LEU A 414 -3.19 -41.04 16.61
C LEU A 414 -4.46 -40.82 15.79
N GLU A 415 -5.55 -40.48 16.47
CA GLU A 415 -6.80 -40.09 15.81
C GLU A 415 -6.78 -38.62 15.36
N LEU A 416 -7.63 -38.26 14.40
CA LEU A 416 -7.70 -36.89 13.88
C LEU A 416 -8.09 -35.86 14.95
N ILE A 417 -9.01 -36.22 15.86
CA ILE A 417 -9.40 -35.37 17.01
C ILE A 417 -8.22 -35.19 17.98
N GLN A 418 -7.42 -36.24 18.20
CA GLN A 418 -6.23 -36.16 19.03
C GLN A 418 -5.18 -35.25 18.39
N LYS A 419 -4.99 -35.36 17.07
CA LYS A 419 -4.13 -34.44 16.29
C LYS A 419 -4.62 -32.99 16.42
N LEU A 420 -5.92 -32.72 16.28
CA LEU A 420 -6.49 -31.38 16.48
C LEU A 420 -6.13 -30.83 17.87
N ARG A 421 -6.28 -31.64 18.92
CA ARG A 421 -5.95 -31.24 20.30
C ARG A 421 -4.46 -30.92 20.46
N LEU A 422 -3.57 -31.70 19.85
CA LEU A 422 -2.13 -31.43 19.84
C LEU A 422 -1.80 -30.10 19.16
N TYR A 423 -2.42 -29.83 18.01
CA TYR A 423 -2.22 -28.56 17.28
C TYR A 423 -2.69 -27.34 18.08
N ASP A 424 -3.74 -27.53 18.88
CA ASP A 424 -4.29 -26.54 19.82
C ASP A 424 -3.47 -26.40 21.12
N GLY A 425 -2.31 -27.05 21.21
CA GLY A 425 -1.40 -26.95 22.35
C GLY A 425 -1.76 -27.83 23.55
N LYS A 426 -2.70 -28.76 23.41
CA LYS A 426 -3.02 -29.72 24.48
C LYS A 426 -1.98 -30.84 24.51
N VAL A 427 -1.52 -31.19 25.71
CA VAL A 427 -0.58 -32.29 25.92
C VAL A 427 -1.33 -33.63 25.88
N LEU A 428 -0.85 -34.57 25.05
CA LEU A 428 -1.32 -35.96 25.07
C LEU A 428 -0.19 -36.88 25.55
N PRO A 429 -0.47 -37.86 26.43
CA PRO A 429 0.53 -38.83 26.85
C PRO A 429 1.16 -39.55 25.65
N GLY A 430 2.50 -39.51 25.53
CA GLY A 430 3.25 -40.15 24.45
C GLY A 430 3.37 -39.36 23.14
N TYR A 431 2.83 -38.13 23.07
CA TYR A 431 2.89 -37.29 21.87
C TYR A 431 3.31 -35.85 22.21
N THR A 432 4.22 -35.32 21.40
CA THR A 432 4.52 -33.88 21.33
C THR A 432 3.98 -33.33 20.01
N GLN A 433 3.57 -32.07 20.02
CA GLN A 433 2.99 -31.35 18.88
C GLN A 433 3.84 -31.41 17.61
#